data_AF-A0A645GX51-F1
#
_entry.id   AF-A0A645GX51-F1
#
_cell.length_a   1.000
_cell.length_b   1.000
_cell.length_c   1.000
_cell.angle_alpha   90.00
_cell.angle_beta   90.00
_cell.angle_gamma   90.00
#
_symmetry.space_group_name_H-M   'P 1'
#
loop_
_entity.id
_entity.type
_entity.pdbx_description
1 polymer ?
#
loop_
_entity_poly.entity_id
_entity_poly.type
_entity_poly.pdbx_seq_one_letter_code
_entity_poly.pdbx_strand_id
1 'polypeptide(L)'
;MTTAPNYKLWVKEINDAGGIMLKAYNKRVPIEVIEYDDRSSTEEAVRATERLITQDKVDFVLPPWGTGSNLAVGPTYEKHKYPLLAATSVTDKAPDLAKRWKHAFFFLGTGGEYAEGLVAMLEKAKKDGSKATESTEV
;
A
#
# COMPACT_ATOMS: atom_id res chain seq x y z
N MET A 1 -14.74 1.04 2.37
CA MET A 1 -14.14 1.83 1.27
C MET A 1 -13.10 0.95 0.62
N THR A 2 -13.20 0.68 -0.69
CA THR A 2 -12.26 -0.20 -1.42
C THR A 2 -11.60 0.59 -2.54
N THR A 3 -10.44 0.15 -3.01
CA THR A 3 -9.70 0.77 -4.14
C THR A 3 -10.12 0.25 -5.51
N ALA A 4 -10.92 -0.83 -5.55
CA ALA A 4 -11.36 -1.48 -6.79
C ALA A 4 -11.98 -0.52 -7.82
N PRO A 5 -12.84 0.46 -7.46
CA PRO A 5 -13.38 1.41 -8.43
C PRO A 5 -12.30 2.25 -9.14
N ASN A 6 -11.24 2.64 -8.41
CA ASN A 6 -10.15 3.44 -8.97
C ASN A 6 -9.36 2.65 -10.01
N TYR A 7 -9.09 1.37 -9.73
CA TYR A 7 -8.41 0.49 -10.68
C TYR A 7 -9.27 0.24 -11.92
N LYS A 8 -10.58 0.02 -11.75
CA LYS A 8 -11.51 -0.20 -12.87
C LYS A 8 -11.58 1.02 -13.78
N LEU A 9 -11.60 2.23 -13.20
CA LEU A 9 -11.55 3.48 -13.97
C LEU A 9 -10.25 3.60 -14.75
N TRP A 10 -9.10 3.46 -14.08
CA TRP A 10 -7.79 3.56 -14.71
C TRP A 10 -7.60 2.55 -15.86
N VAL A 11 -7.99 1.28 -15.64
CA VAL A 11 -7.91 0.23 -16.66
C VAL A 11 -8.77 0.58 -17.86
N LYS A 12 -9.99 1.07 -17.64
CA LYS A 12 -10.87 1.51 -18.71
C LYS A 12 -10.22 2.63 -19.52
N GLU A 13 -9.73 3.68 -18.87
CA GLU A 13 -9.10 4.83 -19.54
C GLU A 13 -7.87 4.42 -20.37
N ILE A 14 -7.01 3.55 -19.81
CA ILE A 14 -5.82 3.07 -20.52
C ILE A 14 -6.20 2.18 -21.70
N ASN A 15 -7.18 1.29 -21.54
CA ASN A 15 -7.63 0.41 -22.62
C ASN A 15 -8.33 1.19 -23.73
N ASP A 16 -9.14 2.19 -23.40
CA ASP A 16 -9.77 3.10 -24.37
C ASP A 16 -8.70 3.91 -25.15
N ALA A 17 -7.58 4.23 -24.51
CA ALA A 17 -6.41 4.84 -25.16
C ALA A 17 -5.55 3.83 -25.97
N GLY A 18 -6.05 2.62 -26.19
CA GLY A 18 -5.40 1.55 -26.96
C GLY A 18 -4.44 0.68 -26.16
N GLY A 19 -4.38 0.82 -24.83
CA GLY A 19 -3.53 0.05 -23.93
C GLY A 19 -2.24 0.77 -23.49
N ILE A 20 -1.48 0.12 -22.60
CA ILE A 20 -0.19 0.60 -22.10
C ILE A 20 0.82 0.57 -23.24
N MET A 21 1.48 1.70 -23.50
CA MET A 21 2.57 1.78 -24.47
C MET A 21 3.86 1.16 -23.91
N LEU A 22 4.24 0.00 -24.44
CA LEU A 22 5.52 -0.62 -24.14
C LEU A 22 6.57 -0.09 -25.12
N LYS A 23 7.24 1.01 -24.73
CA LYS A 23 8.20 1.73 -25.59
C LYS A 23 9.29 0.82 -26.19
N ALA A 24 9.80 -0.12 -25.40
CA ALA A 24 10.82 -1.08 -25.85
C ALA A 24 10.37 -1.94 -27.05
N TYR A 25 9.07 -2.15 -27.22
CA TYR A 25 8.48 -2.95 -28.29
C TYR A 25 7.68 -2.13 -29.29
N ASN A 26 7.62 -0.80 -29.11
CA ASN A 26 6.80 0.13 -29.89
C ASN A 26 5.35 -0.36 -30.09
N LYS A 27 4.76 -0.96 -29.05
CA LYS A 27 3.44 -1.59 -29.10
C LYS A 27 2.60 -1.16 -27.90
N ARG A 28 1.31 -0.91 -28.13
CA ARG A 28 0.33 -0.79 -27.05
C ARG A 28 -0.28 -2.15 -26.73
N VAL A 29 -0.37 -2.45 -25.43
CA VAL A 29 -0.89 -3.73 -24.93
C VAL A 29 -2.06 -3.43 -23.98
N PRO A 30 -3.25 -4.01 -24.20
CA PRO A 30 -4.38 -3.82 -23.30
C PRO A 30 -4.12 -4.47 -21.94
N ILE A 31 -4.71 -3.90 -20.90
CA ILE A 31 -4.68 -4.44 -19.54
C ILE A 31 -5.85 -5.41 -19.37
N GLU A 32 -5.55 -6.61 -18.91
CA GLU A 32 -6.52 -7.57 -18.39
C GLU A 32 -6.43 -7.62 -16.86
N VAL A 33 -7.57 -7.73 -16.18
CA VAL A 33 -7.64 -7.73 -14.72
C VAL A 33 -8.28 -9.01 -14.22
N ILE A 34 -7.58 -9.68 -13.32
CA ILE A 34 -8.09 -10.83 -12.56
C ILE A 34 -8.19 -10.38 -11.10
N GLU A 35 -9.39 -10.48 -10.53
CA GLU A 35 -9.72 -10.00 -9.18
C GLU A 35 -10.16 -11.17 -8.30
N TYR A 36 -9.63 -11.23 -7.08
CA TYR A 36 -10.08 -12.13 -6.02
C TYR A 36 -10.39 -11.32 -4.76
N ASP A 37 -11.49 -11.66 -4.09
CA ASP A 37 -11.87 -11.07 -2.81
C ASP A 37 -11.17 -11.80 -1.66
N ASP A 38 -10.32 -11.08 -0.92
CA ASP A 38 -9.62 -11.61 0.26
C ASP A 38 -10.53 -11.72 1.50
N ARG A 39 -11.75 -11.19 1.44
CA ARG A 39 -12.75 -11.22 2.54
C ARG A 39 -12.18 -10.70 3.87
N SER A 40 -11.20 -9.80 3.81
CA SER A 40 -10.46 -9.31 4.99
C SER A 40 -9.75 -10.41 5.81
N SER A 41 -9.47 -11.57 5.21
CA SER A 41 -8.67 -12.65 5.79
C SER A 41 -7.26 -12.63 5.23
N THR A 42 -6.27 -12.69 6.11
CA THR A 42 -4.87 -12.79 5.69
C THR A 42 -4.57 -14.11 4.99
N GLU A 43 -5.22 -15.20 5.39
CA GLU A 43 -5.09 -16.50 4.74
C GLU A 43 -5.63 -16.49 3.32
N GLU A 44 -6.80 -15.87 3.10
CA GLU A 44 -7.36 -15.72 1.76
C GLU A 44 -6.51 -14.81 0.89
N ALA A 45 -5.98 -13.70 1.43
CA ALA A 45 -5.07 -12.82 0.70
C ALA A 45 -3.83 -13.58 0.20
N VAL A 46 -3.23 -14.43 1.03
CA VAL A 46 -2.08 -15.26 0.65
C VAL A 46 -2.47 -16.29 -0.42
N ARG A 47 -3.61 -16.98 -0.26
CA ARG A 47 -4.11 -17.95 -1.26
C ARG A 47 -4.39 -17.29 -2.61
N ALA A 48 -5.08 -16.16 -2.60
CA ALA A 48 -5.41 -15.39 -3.79
C ALA A 48 -4.13 -14.90 -4.50
N THR A 49 -3.17 -14.38 -3.75
CA THR A 49 -1.88 -13.94 -4.30
C THR A 49 -1.10 -15.10 -4.93
N GLU A 50 -0.98 -16.24 -4.23
CA GLU A 50 -0.28 -17.41 -4.78
C GLU A 50 -0.98 -17.91 -6.06
N ARG A 51 -2.31 -17.90 -6.09
CA ARG A 51 -3.09 -18.30 -7.28
C ARG A 51 -2.87 -17.35 -8.45
N LEU A 52 -2.95 -16.03 -8.23
CA LEU A 52 -2.70 -15.02 -9.26
C LEU A 52 -1.33 -15.22 -9.92
N ILE A 53 -0.30 -15.48 -9.12
CA ILE A 53 1.07 -15.65 -9.61
C ILE A 53 1.26 -17.01 -10.29
N THR A 54 0.78 -18.10 -9.69
CA THR A 54 1.15 -19.46 -10.12
C THR A 54 0.19 -20.07 -11.13
N GLN A 55 -1.10 -19.81 -11.01
CA GLN A 55 -2.14 -20.36 -11.88
C GLN A 55 -2.50 -19.39 -12.99
N ASP A 56 -2.84 -18.16 -12.61
CA ASP A 56 -3.29 -17.14 -13.56
C ASP A 56 -2.10 -16.48 -14.29
N LYS A 57 -0.89 -16.60 -13.72
CA LYS A 57 0.39 -16.14 -14.29
C LYS A 57 0.35 -14.66 -14.69
N VAL A 58 -0.25 -13.84 -13.84
CA VAL A 58 -0.35 -12.39 -14.07
C VAL A 58 1.03 -11.74 -14.09
N ASP A 59 1.23 -10.70 -14.90
CA ASP A 59 2.53 -9.99 -14.95
C ASP A 59 2.78 -9.11 -13.72
N PHE A 60 1.71 -8.63 -13.09
CA PHE A 60 1.76 -7.76 -11.91
C PHE A 60 0.61 -8.08 -10.95
N VAL A 61 0.87 -7.94 -9.65
CA VAL A 61 -0.15 -8.11 -8.61
C VAL A 61 -0.26 -6.83 -7.79
N LEU A 62 -1.45 -6.24 -7.76
CA LEU A 62 -1.75 -5.12 -6.88
C LEU A 62 -1.83 -5.61 -5.42
N PRO A 63 -1.29 -4.86 -4.46
CA PRO A 63 -1.23 -5.26 -3.06
C PRO A 63 -2.64 -5.40 -2.44
N PRO A 64 -2.80 -6.23 -1.40
CA PRO A 64 -4.00 -6.19 -0.56
C PRO A 64 -4.07 -4.87 0.22
N TRP A 65 -5.24 -4.53 0.78
CA TRP A 65 -5.44 -3.22 1.41
C TRP A 65 -4.84 -3.11 2.82
N GLY A 66 -5.05 -4.07 3.72
CA GLY A 66 -4.66 -3.93 5.13
C GLY A 66 -3.15 -4.11 5.40
N THR A 67 -2.60 -3.45 6.43
CA THR A 67 -1.22 -3.68 6.89
C THR A 67 -0.98 -5.18 7.16
N GLY A 68 -1.87 -5.83 7.92
CA GLY A 68 -1.73 -7.26 8.23
C GLY A 68 -1.67 -8.14 6.98
N SER A 69 -2.54 -7.90 6.00
CA SER A 69 -2.53 -8.62 4.72
C SER A 69 -1.26 -8.37 3.92
N ASN A 70 -0.78 -7.12 3.84
CA ASN A 70 0.49 -6.79 3.18
C ASN A 70 1.68 -7.54 3.81
N LEU A 71 1.72 -7.62 5.14
CA LEU A 71 2.75 -8.36 5.85
C LEU A 71 2.65 -9.87 5.64
N ALA A 72 1.43 -10.41 5.55
CA ALA A 72 1.19 -11.82 5.31
C ALA A 72 1.61 -12.26 3.89
N VAL A 73 1.34 -11.44 2.88
CA VAL A 73 1.71 -11.76 1.48
C VAL A 73 3.17 -11.46 1.15
N GLY A 74 3.88 -10.67 1.94
CA GLY A 74 5.29 -10.29 1.72
C GLY A 74 6.22 -11.44 1.34
N PRO A 75 6.22 -12.57 2.08
CA PRO A 75 7.02 -13.75 1.72
C PRO A 75 6.66 -14.35 0.35
N THR A 76 5.38 -14.35 -0.03
CA THR A 76 4.91 -14.83 -1.33
C THR A 76 5.43 -13.97 -2.47
N TYR A 77 5.30 -12.64 -2.34
CA TYR A 77 5.84 -11.69 -3.33
C TYR A 77 7.36 -11.83 -3.48
N GLU A 78 8.09 -11.89 -2.37
CA GLU A 78 9.55 -12.04 -2.39
C GLU A 78 9.99 -13.37 -3.02
N LYS A 79 9.33 -14.48 -2.66
CA LYS A 79 9.60 -15.83 -3.20
C LYS A 79 9.49 -15.84 -4.74
N HIS A 80 8.44 -15.21 -5.27
CA HIS A 80 8.18 -15.18 -6.71
C HIS A 80 8.81 -13.97 -7.42
N LYS A 81 9.53 -13.11 -6.70
CA LYS A 81 10.19 -11.89 -7.21
C LYS A 81 9.21 -10.87 -7.81
N TYR A 82 8.00 -10.80 -7.27
CA TYR A 82 7.03 -9.77 -7.62
C TYR A 82 7.23 -8.53 -6.76
N PRO A 83 7.11 -7.31 -7.32
CA PRO A 83 7.14 -6.10 -6.53
C PRO A 83 5.90 -6.02 -5.63
N LEU A 84 6.10 -5.96 -4.32
CA LEU A 84 5.05 -5.64 -3.36
C LEU A 84 5.01 -4.13 -3.14
N LEU A 85 4.02 -3.46 -3.71
CA LEU A 85 3.82 -2.03 -3.54
C LEU A 85 2.93 -1.76 -2.32
N ALA A 86 3.45 -1.86 -1.10
CA ALA A 86 2.68 -1.76 0.15
C ALA A 86 2.22 -0.32 0.48
N ALA A 87 1.42 0.27 -0.42
CA ALA A 87 1.01 1.67 -0.41
C ALA A 87 0.04 2.06 0.71
N THR A 88 -0.58 1.07 1.35
CA THR A 88 -1.59 1.23 2.41
C THR A 88 -1.14 0.62 3.73
N SER A 89 0.12 0.18 3.81
CA SER A 89 0.69 -0.49 4.97
C SER A 89 1.45 0.51 5.84
N VAL A 90 0.98 0.67 7.07
CA VAL A 90 1.66 1.44 8.13
C VAL A 90 2.21 0.46 9.15
N THR A 91 3.53 0.43 9.32
CA THR A 91 4.20 -0.44 10.29
C THR A 91 5.59 0.09 10.65
N ASP A 92 5.92 0.06 11.94
CA ASP A 92 7.26 0.45 12.43
C ASP A 92 8.36 -0.52 11.94
N LYS A 93 7.96 -1.71 11.47
CA LYS A 93 8.88 -2.71 10.92
C LYS A 93 9.24 -2.46 9.46
N ALA A 94 8.65 -1.45 8.80
CA ALA A 94 8.87 -1.20 7.38
C ALA A 94 10.36 -1.10 7.00
N PRO A 95 11.24 -0.41 7.76
CA PRO A 95 12.66 -0.32 7.42
C PRO A 95 13.38 -1.68 7.42
N ASP A 96 13.04 -2.57 8.35
CA ASP A 96 13.66 -3.90 8.45
C ASP A 96 13.08 -4.87 7.43
N LEU A 97 11.77 -4.77 7.18
CA LEU A 97 11.09 -5.57 6.16
C LEU A 97 11.54 -5.21 4.75
N ALA A 98 11.78 -3.94 4.45
CA ALA A 98 12.32 -3.51 3.15
C ALA A 98 13.75 -4.03 2.92
N LYS A 99 14.56 -4.22 3.97
CA LYS A 99 15.88 -4.87 3.86
C LYS A 99 15.75 -6.38 3.64
N ARG A 100 14.76 -7.00 4.29
CA ARG A 100 14.52 -8.45 4.24
C ARG A 100 13.88 -8.91 2.93
N TRP A 101 12.92 -8.14 2.42
CA TRP A 101 12.17 -8.42 1.20
C TRP A 101 12.58 -7.38 0.14
N LYS A 102 13.51 -7.78 -0.73
CA LYS A 102 14.14 -6.87 -1.70
C LYS A 102 13.14 -6.29 -2.70
N HIS A 103 12.00 -6.96 -2.89
CA HIS A 103 10.94 -6.52 -3.80
C HIS A 103 9.80 -5.79 -3.07
N ALA A 104 9.90 -5.53 -1.77
CA ALA A 104 8.88 -4.81 -1.01
C ALA A 104 9.19 -3.31 -0.89
N PHE A 105 8.20 -2.49 -1.22
CA PHE A 105 8.27 -1.03 -1.17
C PHE A 105 7.17 -0.51 -0.25
N PHE A 106 7.55 0.16 0.82
CA PHE A 106 6.63 0.80 1.76
C PHE A 106 6.59 2.30 1.49
N PHE A 107 5.39 2.86 1.34
CA PHE A 107 5.19 4.25 0.91
C PHE A 107 4.69 5.17 2.03
N LEU A 108 4.26 4.59 3.14
CA LEU A 108 3.75 5.34 4.29
C LEU A 108 4.81 5.44 5.38
N GLY A 109 4.66 6.46 6.21
CA GLY A 109 5.38 6.57 7.47
C GLY A 109 5.02 5.44 8.44
N THR A 110 5.70 5.46 9.58
CA THR A 110 5.54 4.52 10.68
C THR A 110 4.42 4.93 11.63
N GLY A 111 3.94 4.00 12.45
CA GLY A 111 2.96 4.31 13.50
C GLY A 111 3.56 5.26 14.55
N GLY A 112 4.86 5.09 14.85
CA GLY A 112 5.62 5.98 15.73
C GLY A 112 5.61 7.44 15.27
N GLU A 113 5.88 7.70 13.99
CA GLU A 113 5.88 9.07 13.44
C GLU A 113 4.52 9.76 13.57
N TYR A 114 3.41 9.03 13.42
CA TYR A 114 2.07 9.58 13.69
C TYR A 114 1.89 9.94 15.17
N ALA A 115 2.33 9.06 16.08
CA ALA A 115 2.22 9.30 17.51
C ALA A 115 3.08 10.50 17.95
N GLU A 116 4.30 10.62 17.43
CA GLU A 116 5.17 11.76 17.67
C GLU A 116 4.55 13.07 17.19
N GLY A 117 3.94 13.07 15.99
CA GLY A 117 3.21 14.23 15.47
C GLY A 117 2.05 14.66 16.37
N LEU A 118 1.28 13.71 16.90
CA LEU A 118 0.20 13.99 17.85
C LEU A 118 0.73 14.55 19.18
N VAL A 119 1.76 13.94 19.75
CA VAL A 119 2.38 14.41 21.00
C VAL A 119 2.91 15.84 20.82
N ALA A 120 3.62 16.13 19.72
CA ALA A 120 4.10 17.47 19.41
C ALA A 120 2.95 18.50 19.31
N MET A 121 1.82 18.13 18.72
CA MET A 121 0.64 18.98 18.65
C MET A 121 0.07 19.27 20.04
N LEU A 122 -0.04 18.24 20.89
CA LEU A 122 -0.54 18.38 22.26
C LEU A 122 0.39 19.21 23.15
N GLU A 123 1.71 19.05 23.02
CA GLU A 123 2.69 19.88 23.73
C GLU A 123 2.59 21.35 23.33
N LYS A 124 2.40 21.63 22.03
CA LYS A 124 2.18 22.99 21.55
C LYS A 124 0.89 23.58 22.15
N ALA A 125 -0.21 22.84 22.08
CA ALA A 125 -1.49 23.29 22.63
C ALA A 125 -1.42 23.56 24.14
N LYS A 126 -0.69 22.72 24.90
CA LYS A 126 -0.45 22.94 26.34
C LYS A 126 0.32 24.25 26.59
N LYS A 127 1.39 24.51 25.83
CA LYS A 127 2.20 25.73 25.94
C LYS A 127 1.41 26.99 25.56
N ASP A 128 0.58 26.91 24.54
CA ASP A 128 -0.25 28.04 24.09
C ASP A 128 -1.38 28.32 25.10
N GLY A 129 -1.99 27.27 25.67
CA GLY A 129 -2.99 27.39 26.72
C GLY A 129 -2.42 27.95 28.04
N SER A 130 -1.21 27.55 28.45
CA SER A 130 -0.57 28.08 29.66
C SER A 130 -0.18 29.55 29.54
N LYS A 131 0.15 30.03 28.34
CA LYS A 131 0.45 31.45 28.09
C LYS A 131 -0.78 32.35 28.17
N ALA A 132 -1.96 31.84 27.81
CA ALA A 132 -3.21 32.59 27.91
C ALA A 132 -3.67 32.81 29.36
N THR A 133 -3.38 31.87 30.26
CA THR A 133 -3.69 32.01 31.69
C THR A 133 -2.78 33.03 32.38
N GLU A 134 -1.50 33.09 32.05
CA GLU A 134 -0.55 34.06 32.63
C GLU A 134 -0.86 35.52 32.20
N SER A 135 -1.47 35.73 31.02
CA SER A 135 -1.83 37.08 30.55
C SER A 135 -3.13 37.64 31.12
N THR A 136 -3.86 36.86 31.93
CA THR A 136 -5.15 37.27 32.52
C THR A 136 -5.02 37.66 34.01
N GLU A 137 -3.83 37.50 34.59
CA GLU A 137 -3.48 37.98 35.94
C GLU A 137 -2.63 39.26 35.85
N VAL A 138 -3.18 40.35 35.30
CA VAL A 138 -2.63 41.72 35.46
C VAL A 138 -3.76 42.73 35.61
#